data_AF-A0AA87J254-F1
#
_entry.id   AF-A0AA87J254-F1
#
_cell.length_a   1.000
_cell.length_b   1.000
_cell.length_c   1.000
_cell.angle_alpha   90.00
_cell.angle_beta   90.00
_cell.angle_gamma   90.00
#
_symmetry.space_group_name_H-M   'P 1'
#
loop_
_entity.id
_entity.type
_entity.pdbx_description
1 polymer ?
#
loop_
_entity_poly.entity_id
_entity_poly.type
_entity_poly.pdbx_seq_one_letter_code
_entity_poly.pdbx_strand_id
1 'polypeptide(L)'
;MTEEILDAAKLKHLRTGAHLTMPQFAEAMGLPLRSYEDLEQGRVAFRPIHHNAATWALVRLFKAGAIPGGLPFDVEETIRISAQMIVERNGTAK
;
A
#
# COMPACT_ATOMS: atom_id res chain seq x y z
N MET A 1 -9.26 -13.24 16.63
CA MET A 1 -8.80 -12.64 15.36
C MET A 1 -9.65 -11.40 15.16
N THR A 2 -9.19 -10.26 15.67
CA THR A 2 -9.90 -8.99 15.51
C THR A 2 -9.89 -8.68 14.02
N GLU A 3 -11.06 -8.66 13.38
CA GLU A 3 -11.20 -8.02 12.08
C GLU A 3 -10.70 -6.58 12.27
N GLU A 4 -9.49 -6.31 11.80
CA GLU A 4 -8.96 -4.97 11.80
C GLU A 4 -9.89 -4.15 10.91
N ILE A 5 -10.75 -3.33 11.52
CA ILE A 5 -11.71 -2.52 10.79
C ILE A 5 -10.87 -1.60 9.90
N LEU A 6 -10.83 -1.91 8.61
CA LEU A 6 -10.23 -1.05 7.60
C LEU A 6 -11.08 0.22 7.57
N ASP A 7 -10.56 1.27 8.19
CA ASP A 7 -11.21 2.57 8.22
C ASP A 7 -10.52 3.56 7.27
N ALA A 8 -11.21 4.66 7.00
CA ALA A 8 -10.68 5.74 6.17
C ALA A 8 -9.40 6.36 6.78
N ALA A 9 -9.22 6.28 8.10
CA ALA A 9 -8.03 6.77 8.78
C ALA A 9 -6.78 5.96 8.40
N LYS A 10 -6.90 4.65 8.19
CA LYS A 10 -5.81 3.80 7.68
C LYS A 10 -5.35 4.25 6.29
N LEU A 11 -6.27 4.51 5.36
CA LEU A 11 -5.92 4.99 4.02
C LEU A 11 -5.18 6.34 4.07
N LYS A 12 -5.70 7.28 4.88
CA LYS A 12 -5.05 8.57 5.10
C LYS A 12 -3.65 8.41 5.69
N HIS A 13 -3.50 7.54 6.70
CA HIS A 13 -2.23 7.27 7.36
C HIS A 13 -1.17 6.78 6.36
N LEU A 14 -1.52 5.78 5.53
CA LEU A 14 -0.66 5.25 4.47
C LEU A 14 -0.17 6.36 3.53
N ARG A 15 -1.10 7.23 3.08
CA ARG A 15 -0.77 8.35 2.19
C ARG A 15 0.18 9.35 2.85
N THR A 16 -0.14 9.78 4.07
CA THR A 16 0.62 10.82 4.76
C THR A 16 1.98 10.32 5.21
N GLY A 17 2.10 9.05 5.61
CA GLY A 17 3.38 8.42 5.95
C GLY A 17 4.33 8.35 4.75
N ALA A 18 3.78 8.25 3.54
CA ALA A 18 4.54 8.30 2.29
C ALA A 18 4.75 9.73 1.73
N HIS A 19 4.31 10.77 2.46
CA HIS A 19 4.36 12.18 2.04
C HIS A 19 3.69 12.47 0.68
N LEU A 20 2.64 11.73 0.33
CA LEU A 20 1.93 11.89 -0.93
C LEU A 20 0.73 12.85 -0.80
N THR A 21 0.49 13.61 -1.86
CA THR A 21 -0.78 14.34 -2.03
C THR A 21 -1.91 13.36 -2.41
N MET A 22 -3.17 13.75 -2.20
CA MET A 22 -4.32 12.92 -2.60
C MET A 22 -4.32 12.59 -4.11
N PRO A 23 -4.03 13.53 -5.04
CA PRO A 23 -3.93 13.23 -6.46
C PRO A 23 -2.86 12.19 -6.80
N GLN A 24 -1.64 12.34 -6.27
CA GLN A 24 -0.56 11.39 -6.52
C GLN A 24 -0.91 9.98 -6.04
N PHE A 25 -1.52 9.86 -4.87
CA PHE A 25 -1.84 8.55 -4.33
C PHE A 25 -3.07 7.93 -4.99
N ALA A 26 -4.07 8.73 -5.37
CA ALA A 26 -5.20 8.28 -6.19
C ALA A 26 -4.72 7.71 -7.54
N GLU A 27 -3.83 8.43 -8.22
CA GLU A 27 -3.21 7.97 -9.47
C GLU A 27 -2.45 6.66 -9.28
N ALA A 28 -1.61 6.58 -8.24
CA ALA A 28 -0.81 5.39 -7.95
C ALA A 28 -1.68 4.16 -7.61
N MET A 29 -2.83 4.39 -6.95
CA MET A 29 -3.84 3.35 -6.67
C MET A 29 -4.68 2.96 -7.89
N GLY A 30 -4.64 3.74 -8.97
CA GLY A 30 -5.49 3.54 -10.15
C GLY A 30 -6.95 3.92 -9.92
N LEU A 31 -7.20 4.93 -9.07
CA LEU A 31 -8.54 5.43 -8.77
C LEU A 31 -8.74 6.86 -9.31
N PRO A 32 -9.95 7.22 -9.75
CA PRO A 32 -10.29 8.63 -9.94
C PRO A 32 -10.11 9.41 -8.63
N LEU A 33 -9.59 10.64 -8.70
CA LEU A 33 -9.35 11.49 -7.52
C LEU A 33 -10.61 11.62 -6.65
N ARG A 34 -11.76 11.87 -7.26
CA ARG A 34 -13.03 11.99 -6.53
C ARG A 34 -13.39 10.73 -5.75
N SER A 35 -13.18 9.55 -6.35
CA SER A 35 -13.43 8.27 -5.68
C SER A 35 -12.45 8.04 -4.52
N TYR A 36 -11.19 8.43 -4.70
CA TYR A 36 -10.20 8.40 -3.62
C TYR A 36 -10.58 9.34 -2.47
N GLU A 37 -11.02 10.56 -2.77
CA GLU A 37 -11.49 11.52 -1.76
C GLU A 37 -12.69 10.99 -0.97
N ASP A 38 -13.66 10.37 -1.65
CA ASP A 38 -14.82 9.76 -1.00
C ASP A 38 -14.41 8.61 -0.06
N LEU A 39 -13.39 7.83 -0.42
CA LEU A 39 -12.84 6.78 0.44
C LEU A 39 -12.10 7.34 1.65
N GLU A 40 -11.15 8.26 1.45
CA GLU A 40 -10.33 8.82 2.54
C GLU A 40 -11.16 9.68 3.50
N GLN A 41 -12.24 10.29 3.03
CA GLN A 41 -13.14 11.09 3.86
C GLN A 41 -14.26 10.24 4.50
N GLY A 42 -14.26 8.92 4.27
CA GLY A 42 -15.22 7.99 4.88
C GLY A 42 -16.63 8.09 4.33
N ARG A 43 -16.84 8.76 3.18
CA ARG A 43 -18.13 8.77 2.47
C ARG A 43 -18.44 7.42 1.82
N VAL A 44 -17.40 6.68 1.46
CA VAL A 44 -17.49 5.32 0.92
C VAL A 44 -16.70 4.37 1.81
N ALA A 45 -17.22 3.15 1.98
CA ALA A 45 -16.59 2.14 2.81
C ALA A 45 -15.21 1.73 2.28
N PHE A 46 -14.19 1.82 3.14
CA PHE A 46 -12.84 1.35 2.86
C PHE A 46 -12.75 -0.18 2.99
N ARG A 47 -12.86 -0.86 1.84
CA ARG A 47 -12.81 -2.32 1.72
C ARG A 47 -11.38 -2.88 1.50
N PRO A 48 -11.16 -4.19 1.71
CA PRO A 48 -9.86 -4.86 1.46
C PRO A 48 -9.27 -4.62 0.07
N ILE A 49 -10.09 -4.49 -0.97
CA ILE A 49 -9.60 -4.19 -2.33
C ILE A 49 -8.86 -2.85 -2.39
N HIS A 50 -9.33 -1.83 -1.67
CA HIS A 50 -8.68 -0.53 -1.63
C HIS A 50 -7.39 -0.58 -0.81
N HIS A 51 -7.37 -1.34 0.28
CA HIS A 51 -6.16 -1.59 1.06
C HIS A 51 -5.09 -2.27 0.19
N ASN A 52 -5.44 -3.32 -0.53
CA ASN A 52 -4.53 -4.01 -1.44
C ASN A 52 -4.01 -3.07 -2.55
N ALA A 53 -4.88 -2.23 -3.12
CA ALA A 53 -4.48 -1.24 -4.11
C ALA A 53 -3.51 -0.20 -3.52
N ALA A 54 -3.79 0.32 -2.33
CA ALA A 54 -2.93 1.27 -1.60
C ALA A 54 -1.55 0.66 -1.31
N THR A 55 -1.52 -0.54 -0.74
CA THR A 55 -0.28 -1.26 -0.45
C THR A 55 0.54 -1.49 -1.71
N TRP A 56 -0.08 -1.96 -2.79
CA TRP A 56 0.64 -2.21 -4.05
C TRP A 56 1.12 -0.92 -4.71
N ALA A 57 0.37 0.17 -4.60
CA ALA A 57 0.78 1.50 -5.05
C ALA A 57 2.07 1.94 -4.34
N LEU A 58 2.13 1.81 -3.01
CA LEU A 58 3.33 2.13 -2.23
C LEU A 58 4.53 1.28 -2.67
N VAL A 59 4.35 -0.02 -2.87
CA VAL A 59 5.42 -0.91 -3.35
C VAL A 59 5.99 -0.44 -4.69
N ARG A 60 5.12 -0.07 -5.64
CA ARG A 60 5.55 0.45 -6.95
C ARG A 60 6.29 1.77 -6.84
N LEU A 61 5.78 2.69 -6.01
CA LEU A 61 6.43 3.99 -5.78
C LEU A 61 7.79 3.83 -5.09
N PHE A 62 7.90 2.92 -4.12
CA PHE A 62 9.17 2.64 -3.44
C PHE A 62 10.20 2.05 -4.40
N LYS A 63 9.80 1.05 -5.20
CA LYS A 63 10.63 0.50 -6.28
C LYS A 63 11.13 1.57 -7.25
N ALA A 64 10.30 2.57 -7.55
CA ALA A 64 10.66 3.68 -8.43
C ALA A 64 11.52 4.77 -7.76
N GLY A 65 11.79 4.66 -6.46
CA GLY A 65 12.53 5.66 -5.68
C GLY A 65 11.71 6.92 -5.34
N ALA A 66 10.40 6.92 -5.59
CA ALA A 66 9.54 8.08 -5.36
C ALA A 66 9.22 8.33 -3.87
N ILE A 67 9.33 7.28 -3.04
CA ILE A 67 9.10 7.35 -1.58
C ILE A 67 10.31 6.77 -0.81
N PRO A 68 11.46 7.45 -0.78
CA PRO A 68 12.70 6.88 -0.23
C PRO A 68 12.64 6.57 1.27
N GLY A 69 11.63 7.06 1.99
CA GLY A 69 11.39 6.78 3.41
C GLY A 69 10.95 5.34 3.70
N GLY A 70 10.74 4.52 2.69
CA GLY A 70 10.41 3.10 2.85
C GLY A 70 8.94 2.79 2.72
N LEU A 71 8.59 1.56 3.12
CA LEU A 71 7.22 1.04 3.13
C LEU A 71 6.72 0.94 4.59
N PRO A 72 5.41 0.86 4.82
CA PRO A 72 4.88 0.42 6.11
C PRO A 72 5.52 -0.92 6.53
N PHE A 73 5.80 -1.08 7.83
CA PHE A 73 6.58 -2.20 8.36
C PHE A 73 6.00 -3.58 7.96
N ASP A 74 4.69 -3.75 8.06
CA ASP A 74 3.98 -4.97 7.70
C ASP A 74 4.14 -5.33 6.21
N VAL A 75 4.09 -4.31 5.34
CA VAL A 75 4.29 -4.46 3.89
C VAL A 75 5.76 -4.80 3.60
N GLU A 76 6.69 -4.09 4.22
CA GLU A 76 8.12 -4.32 4.04
C GLU A 76 8.53 -5.72 4.47
N GLU A 77 8.09 -6.15 5.66
CA GLU A 77 8.37 -7.47 6.19
C GLU A 77 7.81 -8.58 5.30
N THR A 78 6.58 -8.43 4.82
CA THR A 78 5.96 -9.37 3.87
C THR A 78 6.79 -9.52 2.59
N ILE A 79 7.27 -8.40 2.03
CA ILE A 79 8.11 -8.41 0.83
C ILE A 79 9.47 -9.04 1.11
N ARG A 80 10.10 -8.69 2.23
CA ARG A 80 11.41 -9.23 2.63
C ARG A 80 11.36 -10.76 2.76
N ILE A 81 10.36 -11.29 3.48
CA ILE A 81 10.17 -12.74 3.65
C ILE A 81 9.93 -13.40 2.29
N SER A 82 9.03 -12.83 1.48
CA SER A 82 8.72 -13.38 0.15
C SER A 82 9.96 -13.40 -0.76
N ALA A 83 10.77 -12.34 -0.74
CA ALA A 83 12.01 -12.25 -1.51
C ALA A 83 13.03 -13.31 -1.06
N GLN A 84 13.18 -13.52 0.25
CA GLN A 84 14.04 -14.57 0.80
C GLN A 84 13.59 -15.96 0.31
N MET A 85 12.30 -16.28 0.39
CA MET A 85 11.77 -17.56 -0.09
C MET A 85 11.97 -17.76 -1.59
N ILE A 86 11.87 -16.70 -2.40
CA ILE A 86 12.14 -16.76 -3.85
C ILE A 86 13.62 -17.09 -4.09
N VAL A 87 14.54 -16.46 -3.35
CA VAL A 87 15.98 -16.73 -3.45
C VAL A 87 16.28 -18.18 -3.05
N GLU A 88 15.72 -18.65 -1.93
CA GLU A 88 15.88 -20.03 -1.46
C GLU A 88 15.38 -21.04 -2.49
N ARG A 89 14.16 -20.85 -3.02
CA ARG A 89 13.59 -21.70 -4.08
C ARG A 89 14.44 -21.73 -5.35
N ASN A 90 15.01 -20.60 -5.74
CA ASN A 90 15.84 -20.51 -6.94
C ASN A 90 17.28 -21.02 -6.69
N GLY A 91 17.77 -20.97 -5.44
CA GLY A 91 19.08 -21.45 -5.03
C GLY A 91 19.14 -22.95 -4.72
N THR A 92 18.00 -23.58 -4.38
CA THR A 92 17.86 -25.04 -4.26
C THR A 92 17.71 -25.75 -5.61
N ALA A 93 17.61 -25.01 -6.72
CA ALA A 93 17.78 -25.54 -8.07
C ALA A 93 19.28 -25.70 -8.39
N LYS A 94 19.96 -26.57 -7.62
CA LYS A 94 21.29 -27.10 -7.93
C LYS A 94 21.33 -28.58 -7.62
#